data_AF-A0A7S1WLJ5-F1
#
_entry.id   AF-A0A7S1WLJ5-F1
#
_cell.length_a   1.000
_cell.length_b   1.000
_cell.length_c   1.000
_cell.angle_alpha   90.00
_cell.angle_beta   90.00
_cell.angle_gamma   90.00
#
_symmetry.space_group_name_H-M   'P 1'
#
loop_
_entity.id
_entity.type
_entity.pdbx_description
1 polymer ?
#
loop_
_entity_poly.entity_id
_entity_poly.type
_entity_poly.pdbx_seq_one_letter_code
_entity_poly.pdbx_strand_id
1 'polypeptide(L)'
;MCRFHGWCFKGDGVCSKVPMAEGDAEAEARLLGTQRTRLPSYPTAVRQGLLFVWPDADSREEAEATEPFVSADLVEPTWGVFDAPAGWRVWMEQSWDPSHAPFLHQFTLPNFAPENAVAMEEFKIED
;
A
#
# COMPACT_ATOMS: atom_id res chain seq x y z
N MET A 1 -7.49 -19.15 -5.92
CA MET A 1 -8.40 -19.87 -6.83
C MET A 1 -9.50 -18.94 -7.29
N CYS A 2 -9.73 -18.82 -8.61
CA CYS A 2 -10.82 -18.05 -9.20
C CYS A 2 -12.19 -18.65 -8.79
N ARG A 3 -13.14 -17.79 -8.41
CA ARG A 3 -14.45 -18.22 -7.91
C ARG A 3 -15.44 -18.67 -8.98
N PHE A 4 -15.19 -18.35 -10.25
CA PHE A 4 -16.08 -18.74 -11.33
C PHE A 4 -15.85 -20.19 -11.77
N HIS A 5 -14.63 -20.52 -12.22
CA HIS A 5 -14.32 -21.83 -12.82
C HIS A 5 -13.23 -22.61 -12.07
N GLY A 6 -12.82 -22.16 -10.88
CA GLY A 6 -11.86 -22.90 -10.06
C GLY A 6 -10.41 -22.87 -10.57
N TRP A 7 -10.04 -21.93 -11.46
CA TRP A 7 -8.66 -21.81 -11.92
C TRP A 7 -7.73 -21.41 -10.76
N CYS A 8 -6.58 -22.07 -10.65
CA CYS A 8 -5.59 -21.77 -9.62
C CYS A 8 -4.34 -21.12 -10.21
N PHE A 9 -3.74 -20.24 -9.41
CA PHE A 9 -2.54 -19.50 -9.75
C PHE A 9 -1.57 -19.57 -8.57
N LYS A 10 -0.28 -19.67 -8.86
CA LYS A 10 0.81 -19.54 -7.89
C LYS A 10 1.02 -18.06 -7.52
N GLY A 11 1.86 -17.81 -6.51
CA GLY A 11 2.18 -16.45 -6.06
C GLY A 11 2.88 -15.58 -7.13
N ASP A 12 3.53 -16.21 -8.10
CA ASP A 12 4.15 -15.56 -9.27
C ASP A 12 3.17 -15.38 -10.45
N GLY A 13 1.87 -15.60 -10.22
CA GLY A 13 0.81 -15.45 -11.22
C GLY A 13 0.70 -16.61 -12.22
N VAL A 14 1.53 -17.65 -12.11
CA VAL A 14 1.49 -18.80 -13.03
C VAL A 14 0.21 -19.62 -12.82
N CYS A 15 -0.56 -19.84 -13.89
CA CYS A 15 -1.70 -20.76 -13.87
C CYS A 15 -1.22 -22.20 -13.62
N SER A 16 -1.70 -22.79 -12.52
CA SER A 16 -1.25 -24.10 -12.03
C SER A 16 -2.32 -25.18 -12.08
N LYS A 17 -3.61 -24.81 -12.21
CA LYS A 17 -4.70 -25.76 -12.36
C LYS A 17 -5.86 -25.13 -13.13
N VAL A 18 -6.37 -25.87 -14.11
CA VAL A 18 -7.64 -25.60 -14.80
C VAL A 18 -8.49 -26.86 -14.69
N PRO A 19 -9.52 -26.90 -13.82
CA PRO A 19 -10.25 -28.15 -13.55
C PRO A 19 -10.88 -28.78 -14.79
N MET A 20 -11.19 -28.00 -15.82
CA MET A 20 -11.80 -28.46 -17.08
C MET A 20 -10.79 -29.06 -18.07
N ALA A 21 -9.50 -28.90 -17.80
CA ALA A 21 -8.42 -29.50 -18.60
C ALA A 21 -7.82 -30.75 -17.93
N GLU A 22 -8.23 -31.05 -16.69
CA GLU A 22 -7.64 -32.12 -15.89
C GLU A 22 -7.83 -33.48 -16.58
N GLY A 23 -6.72 -34.15 -16.89
CA GLY A 23 -6.72 -35.43 -17.60
C GLY A 23 -6.69 -35.33 -19.14
N ASP A 24 -6.70 -34.12 -19.70
CA ASP A 24 -6.44 -33.85 -21.13
C ASP A 24 -5.07 -33.19 -21.28
N ALA A 25 -4.07 -33.98 -21.69
CA ALA A 25 -2.69 -33.54 -21.78
C ALA A 25 -2.47 -32.40 -22.79
N GLU A 26 -3.25 -32.35 -23.89
CA GLU A 26 -3.14 -31.28 -24.87
C GLU A 26 -3.73 -29.98 -24.32
N ALA A 27 -4.88 -30.06 -23.65
CA ALA A 27 -5.49 -28.92 -22.99
C ALA A 27 -4.61 -28.37 -21.86
N GLU A 28 -4.01 -29.24 -21.04
CA GLU A 28 -3.08 -28.84 -19.98
C GLU A 28 -1.84 -28.15 -20.55
N ALA A 29 -1.22 -28.70 -21.58
CA ALA A 29 -0.04 -28.10 -22.23
C ALA A 29 -0.34 -26.70 -22.81
N ARG A 30 -1.57 -26.49 -23.30
CA ARG A 30 -2.00 -25.19 -23.85
C ARG A 30 -2.32 -24.14 -22.78
N LEU A 31 -2.72 -24.57 -21.58
CA LEU A 31 -3.29 -23.69 -20.55
C LEU A 31 -2.37 -23.49 -19.34
N LEU A 32 -1.67 -24.51 -18.86
CA LEU A 32 -0.89 -24.44 -17.64
C LEU A 32 0.51 -23.88 -17.92
N GLY A 33 1.00 -22.97 -17.08
CA GLY A 33 2.35 -22.42 -17.23
C GLY A 33 2.56 -21.47 -18.42
N THR A 34 1.55 -21.22 -19.25
CA THR A 34 1.71 -20.42 -20.47
C THR A 34 1.57 -18.93 -20.22
N GLN A 35 2.14 -18.10 -21.10
CA GLN A 35 2.04 -16.64 -20.99
C GLN A 35 0.61 -16.13 -21.13
N ARG A 36 -0.22 -16.83 -21.92
CA ARG A 36 -1.63 -16.45 -22.15
C ARG A 36 -2.49 -16.54 -20.88
N THR A 37 -2.15 -17.44 -19.97
CA THR A 37 -2.91 -17.70 -18.74
C THR A 37 -2.17 -17.18 -17.50
N ARG A 38 -1.04 -16.50 -17.66
CA ARG A 38 -0.30 -15.89 -16.55
C ARG A 38 -0.98 -14.59 -16.14
N LEU A 39 -1.13 -14.38 -14.83
CA LEU A 39 -1.58 -13.13 -14.25
C LEU A 39 -0.36 -12.24 -13.90
N PRO A 40 -0.51 -10.91 -13.91
CA PRO A 40 0.47 -10.03 -13.28
C PRO A 40 0.66 -10.40 -11.81
N SER A 41 1.90 -10.41 -11.36
CA SER A 41 2.26 -10.56 -9.95
C SER A 41 3.09 -9.34 -9.55
N TYR A 42 2.69 -8.70 -8.46
CA TYR A 42 3.30 -7.49 -7.96
C TYR A 42 4.18 -7.82 -6.75
N PRO A 43 5.36 -7.19 -6.61
CA PRO A 43 6.16 -7.31 -5.41
C PRO A 43 5.35 -6.85 -4.19
N THR A 44 5.49 -7.58 -3.08
CA THR A 44 4.82 -7.26 -1.83
C THR A 44 5.73 -7.53 -0.64
N ALA A 45 5.52 -6.79 0.44
CA ALA A 45 6.20 -7.00 1.70
C ALA A 45 5.22 -6.80 2.85
N VAL A 46 5.36 -7.60 3.91
CA VAL A 46 4.60 -7.42 5.15
C VAL A 46 5.53 -6.88 6.23
N ARG A 47 5.15 -5.78 6.88
CA ARG A 47 5.88 -5.16 7.99
C ARG A 47 4.90 -4.67 9.04
N GLN A 48 5.10 -5.09 10.30
CA GLN A 48 4.28 -4.70 11.45
C GLN A 48 2.76 -4.82 11.22
N GLY A 49 2.33 -5.83 10.44
CA GLY A 49 0.93 -6.08 10.10
C GLY A 49 0.37 -5.26 8.92
N LEU A 50 1.17 -4.40 8.31
CA LEU A 50 0.84 -3.67 7.07
C LEU A 50 1.34 -4.45 5.85
N LEU A 51 0.53 -4.46 4.78
CA LEU A 51 0.90 -5.00 3.46
C LEU A 51 1.31 -3.84 2.55
N PHE A 52 2.56 -3.86 2.10
CA PHE A 52 3.10 -2.96 1.09
C PHE A 52 3.05 -3.64 -0.26
N VAL A 53 2.62 -2.90 -1.28
CA VAL A 53 2.48 -3.37 -2.67
C VAL A 53 3.15 -2.35 -3.57
N TRP A 54 4.04 -2.80 -4.44
CA TRP A 54 4.58 -1.97 -5.51
C TRP A 54 3.69 -2.17 -6.74
N PRO A 55 2.95 -1.15 -7.20
CA PRO A 55 1.91 -1.29 -8.22
C PRO A 55 2.46 -1.39 -9.65
N ASP A 56 3.70 -1.87 -9.79
CA ASP A 56 4.38 -2.18 -11.05
C ASP A 56 4.97 -3.59 -10.97
N ALA A 57 4.68 -4.44 -11.95
CA ALA A 57 5.15 -5.82 -11.96
C ALA A 57 6.68 -5.91 -12.18
N ASP A 58 7.28 -4.89 -12.79
CA ASP A 58 8.71 -4.83 -13.11
C ASP A 58 9.55 -4.24 -11.96
N SER A 59 8.91 -3.76 -10.88
CA SER A 59 9.56 -3.12 -9.73
C SER A 59 10.18 -4.10 -8.71
N ARG A 60 10.43 -5.36 -9.08
CA ARG A 60 10.93 -6.37 -8.14
C ARG A 60 12.27 -6.01 -7.51
N GLU A 61 13.21 -5.52 -8.32
CA GLU A 61 14.54 -5.10 -7.84
C GLU A 61 14.43 -3.90 -6.88
N GLU A 62 13.58 -2.92 -7.23
CA GLU A 62 13.31 -1.77 -6.36
C GLU A 62 12.67 -2.20 -5.04
N ALA A 63 11.69 -3.11 -5.07
CA ALA A 63 11.02 -3.63 -3.89
C ALA A 63 11.96 -4.45 -2.99
N GLU A 64 12.96 -5.13 -3.56
CA GLU A 64 13.98 -5.86 -2.81
C GLU A 64 15.05 -4.93 -2.21
N ALA A 65 15.33 -3.80 -2.87
CA ALA A 65 16.27 -2.79 -2.41
C ALA A 65 15.64 -1.78 -1.41
N THR A 66 14.31 -1.64 -1.42
CA THR A 66 13.58 -0.65 -0.62
C THR A 66 12.87 -1.32 0.54
N GLU A 67 13.35 -1.08 1.75
CA GLU A 67 12.67 -1.50 2.97
C GLU A 67 11.53 -0.50 3.27
N PRO A 68 10.25 -0.91 3.28
CA PRO A 68 9.17 0.01 3.60
C PRO A 68 9.32 0.56 5.02
N PHE A 69 9.33 1.88 5.14
CA PHE A 69 9.42 2.51 6.45
C PHE A 69 8.14 2.27 7.24
N VAL A 70 8.31 1.69 8.44
CA VAL A 70 7.29 1.66 9.48
C VAL A 70 7.98 2.03 10.78
N SER A 71 7.40 2.94 11.55
CA SER A 71 8.01 3.40 12.81
C SER A 71 8.30 2.21 13.73
N ALA A 72 9.47 2.18 14.37
CA ALA A 72 9.80 1.16 15.35
C ALA A 72 8.83 1.16 16.54
N ASP A 73 8.14 2.27 16.80
CA ASP A 73 7.16 2.40 17.89
C ASP A 73 5.83 1.71 17.60
N LEU A 74 5.58 1.32 16.34
CA LEU A 74 4.41 0.54 15.92
C LEU A 74 4.65 -0.96 16.20
N VAL A 75 4.84 -1.31 17.47
CA VAL A 75 5.04 -2.70 17.92
C VAL A 75 3.71 -3.30 18.34
N GLU A 76 3.28 -4.38 17.67
CA GLU A 76 2.02 -5.11 17.89
C GLU A 76 0.75 -4.27 17.60
N PRO A 77 -0.41 -4.85 17.22
CA PRO A 77 -1.48 -4.08 16.58
C PRO A 77 -2.26 -3.25 17.59
N THR A 78 -1.67 -2.12 17.98
CA THR A 78 -2.31 -1.00 18.68
C THR A 78 -2.75 0.11 17.71
N TRP A 79 -2.44 -0.05 16.41
CA TRP A 79 -2.80 0.88 15.36
C TRP A 79 -4.12 0.51 14.68
N GLY A 80 -4.81 1.53 14.15
CA GLY A 80 -6.02 1.39 13.34
C GLY A 80 -5.83 2.03 11.97
N VAL A 81 -6.66 1.64 11.01
CA VAL A 81 -6.73 2.28 9.69
C VAL A 81 -7.94 3.20 9.67
N PHE A 82 -7.71 4.45 9.31
CA PHE A 82 -8.78 5.41 9.02
C PHE A 82 -8.74 5.74 7.53
N ASP A 83 -9.81 5.38 6.82
CA ASP A 83 -9.98 5.76 5.42
C ASP A 83 -10.65 7.13 5.36
N ALA A 84 -9.95 8.09 4.79
CA ALA A 84 -10.37 9.45 4.71
C ALA A 84 -10.81 9.80 3.28
N PRO A 85 -11.84 10.65 3.10
CA PRO A 85 -12.33 11.05 1.79
C PRO A 85 -11.43 12.11 1.12
N ALA A 86 -10.10 11.96 1.21
CA ALA A 86 -9.12 12.82 0.57
C ALA A 86 -7.86 12.03 0.21
N GLY A 87 -7.19 12.43 -0.87
CA GLY A 87 -5.97 11.77 -1.33
C GLY A 87 -4.79 12.00 -0.38
N TRP A 88 -3.80 11.09 -0.44
CA TRP A 88 -2.62 11.14 0.43
C TRP A 88 -1.86 12.47 0.38
N ARG A 89 -1.83 13.14 -0.78
CA ARG A 89 -1.18 14.45 -0.95
C ARG A 89 -1.80 15.52 -0.07
N VAL A 90 -3.14 15.59 -0.04
CA VAL A 90 -3.87 16.55 0.79
C VAL A 90 -3.60 16.29 2.27
N TRP A 91 -3.57 15.02 2.68
CA TRP A 91 -3.23 14.64 4.06
C TRP A 91 -1.80 14.99 4.44
N MET A 92 -0.83 14.77 3.55
CA MET A 92 0.57 15.15 3.78
C MET A 92 0.72 16.67 3.90
N GLU A 93 0.14 17.43 2.98
CA GLU A 93 0.16 18.90 3.01
C GLU A 93 -0.48 19.44 4.29
N GLN A 94 -1.66 18.94 4.65
CA GLN A 94 -2.34 19.35 5.87
C GLN A 94 -1.55 18.97 7.13
N SER A 95 -0.89 17.81 7.16
CA SER A 95 -0.09 17.37 8.31
C SER A 95 1.16 18.24 8.53
N TRP A 96 1.69 18.83 7.46
CA TRP A 96 2.92 19.63 7.49
C TRP A 96 2.68 21.15 7.45
N ASP A 97 1.45 21.61 7.35
CA ASP A 97 1.10 23.02 7.43
C ASP A 97 0.77 23.43 8.87
N PRO A 98 1.67 24.00 9.67
CA PRO A 98 1.33 24.43 11.03
C PRO A 98 0.36 25.62 11.06
N SER A 99 0.16 26.33 9.93
CA SER A 99 -0.69 27.54 9.90
C SER A 99 -2.18 27.24 10.11
N HIS A 100 -2.64 26.02 9.78
CA HIS A 100 -4.02 25.60 10.04
C HIS A 100 -4.29 25.34 11.53
N ALA A 101 -3.25 25.03 12.31
CA ALA A 101 -3.43 24.45 13.63
C ALA A 101 -4.17 25.38 14.62
N PRO A 102 -3.86 26.69 14.71
CA PRO A 102 -4.60 27.64 15.55
C PRO A 102 -6.10 27.74 15.24
N PHE A 103 -6.53 27.38 14.03
CA PHE A 103 -7.91 27.50 13.57
C PHE A 103 -8.66 26.18 13.63
N LEU A 104 -8.07 25.09 13.13
CA LEU A 104 -8.70 23.78 13.05
C LEU A 104 -8.82 23.09 14.42
N HIS A 105 -7.78 23.21 15.25
CA HIS A 105 -7.68 22.46 16.52
C HIS A 105 -8.08 23.28 17.75
N GLN A 106 -8.68 24.45 17.55
CA GLN A 106 -8.93 25.43 18.62
C GLN A 106 -9.76 24.91 19.80
N PHE A 107 -10.58 23.87 19.56
CA PHE A 107 -11.44 23.25 20.55
C PHE A 107 -11.01 21.83 20.95
N THR A 108 -9.94 21.30 20.34
CA THR A 108 -9.52 19.90 20.52
C THR A 108 -8.13 19.78 21.13
N LEU A 109 -7.24 20.76 20.94
CA LEU A 109 -5.87 20.74 21.44
C LEU A 109 -5.56 22.03 22.20
N PRO A 110 -4.86 21.95 23.36
CA PRO A 110 -4.48 23.12 24.11
C PRO A 110 -3.50 24.00 23.32
N ASN A 111 -3.55 25.31 23.56
CA ASN A 111 -2.67 26.34 22.98
C ASN A 111 -2.88 26.67 21.50
N PHE A 112 -3.73 25.93 20.78
CA PHE A 112 -4.17 26.35 19.45
C PHE A 112 -5.36 27.28 19.59
N ALA A 113 -5.19 28.55 19.22
CA ALA A 113 -6.24 29.55 19.22
C ALA A 113 -5.92 30.64 18.18
N PRO A 114 -6.91 31.22 17.47
CA PRO A 114 -6.66 32.24 16.45
C PRO A 114 -5.80 33.42 16.93
N GLU A 115 -5.92 33.82 18.20
CA GLU A 115 -5.11 34.87 18.81
C GLU A 115 -3.62 34.54 18.95
N ASN A 116 -3.27 33.25 18.93
CA ASN A 116 -1.89 32.75 18.98
C ASN A 116 -1.31 32.51 17.59
N ALA A 117 -2.05 32.82 16.51
CA ALA A 117 -1.54 32.66 15.16
C ALA A 117 -0.37 33.62 14.91
N VAL A 118 0.76 33.07 14.46
CA VAL A 118 1.98 33.82 14.11
C VAL A 118 2.25 33.68 12.61
N ALA A 119 2.98 34.65 12.05
CA ALA A 119 3.42 34.56 10.66
C ALA A 119 4.38 33.38 10.50
N MET A 120 4.21 32.62 9.42
CA MET A 120 5.14 31.57 9.03
C MET A 120 6.48 32.20 8.65
N GLU A 121 7.52 31.86 9.39
CA GLU A 121 8.90 32.21 9.06
C GLU A 121 9.57 31.06 8.30
N GLU A 122 10.65 31.36 7.59
CA GLU A 122 11.43 30.34 6.88
C GLU A 122 12.00 29.34 7.90
N PHE A 123 11.56 28.08 7.83
CA PHE A 123 12.15 26.99 8.60
C PHE A 123 13.17 26.26 7.73
N LYS A 124 14.36 26.04 8.28
CA LYS A 124 15.34 25.16 7.67
C LYS A 124 14.94 23.73 7.96
N ILE A 125 14.81 22.93 6.91
CA ILE A 125 14.81 21.47 7.07
C ILE A 125 16.27 21.11 7.35
N GLU A 126 16.56 20.67 8.57
CA GLU A 126 17.88 20.11 8.88
C GLU A 126 17.94 18.71 8.27
N ASP A 127 19.04 18.43 7.55
CA ASP A 127 19.31 17.12 6.93
C ASP A 127 19.56 16.03 7.98
#